data_AF-A0A1B1B0N8-F1
#
_entry.id   AF-A0A1B1B0N8-F1
#
_cell.length_a   1.000
_cell.length_b   1.000
_cell.length_c   1.000
_cell.angle_alpha   90.00
_cell.angle_beta   90.00
_cell.angle_gamma   90.00
#
_symmetry.space_group_name_H-M   'P 1'
#
loop_
_entity.id
_entity.type
_entity.pdbx_description
1 polymer ?
#
loop_
_entity_poly.entity_id
_entity_poly.type
_entity_poly.pdbx_seq_one_letter_code
_entity_poly.pdbx_strand_id
1 'polypeptide(L)'
;MIDEFAKEYLHDDLREVREALVWKLDGLSEYEIRRPLTATGTNLLGLVKHLAFSNARYFGEVFDRPFPDTVPRWDDEDAWKNEHWATEHETREQIVGLYQLVGEHTDATIKALAIDAPGFVPWWPRPHVKLFNVMVHSLSETTRHAGHADILREQLDGAVGMDQGSKALHGHDSEYWEAQCAMIERAARAADSMR
;
A
#
# COMPACT_ATOMS: atom_id res chain seq x y z
N MET A 1 11.12 19.38 21.74
CA MET A 1 10.18 18.23 21.76
C MET A 1 10.20 17.67 20.36
N ILE A 2 10.53 16.39 20.20
CA ILE A 2 10.61 15.73 18.89
C ILE A 2 9.22 15.29 18.41
N ASP A 3 8.23 15.31 19.28
CA ASP A 3 6.89 14.75 19.10
C ASP A 3 6.16 15.34 17.89
N GLU A 4 6.05 16.67 17.78
CA GLU A 4 5.42 17.31 16.61
C GLU A 4 6.22 17.07 15.33
N PHE A 5 7.55 17.16 15.38
CA PHE A 5 8.41 16.87 14.23
C PHE A 5 8.23 15.41 13.74
N ALA A 6 8.23 14.43 14.66
CA ALA A 6 8.06 13.03 14.33
C ALA A 6 6.66 12.75 13.76
N LYS A 7 5.64 13.40 14.31
CA LYS A 7 4.26 13.31 13.81
C LYS A 7 4.14 13.88 12.40
N GLU A 8 4.63 15.09 12.18
CA GLU A 8 4.62 15.75 10.86
C GLU A 8 5.39 14.91 9.83
N TYR A 9 6.61 14.48 10.16
CA TYR A 9 7.44 13.66 9.27
C TYR A 9 6.75 12.34 8.88
N LEU A 10 6.22 11.59 9.85
CA LEU A 10 5.51 10.34 9.56
C LEU A 10 4.21 10.57 8.78
N HIS A 11 3.55 11.71 9.00
CA HIS A 11 2.33 12.07 8.26
C HIS A 11 2.67 12.38 6.80
N ASP A 12 3.70 13.18 6.55
CA ASP A 12 4.13 13.54 5.20
C ASP A 12 4.60 12.30 4.41
N ASP A 13 5.46 11.45 4.98
CA ASP A 13 5.88 10.18 4.35
C ASP A 13 4.68 9.28 4.00
N LEU A 14 3.67 9.20 4.90
CA LEU A 14 2.47 8.43 4.65
C LEU A 14 1.64 9.04 3.51
N ARG A 15 1.56 10.37 3.39
CA ARG A 15 0.86 11.03 2.29
C ARG A 15 1.54 10.72 0.95
N GLU A 16 2.84 10.89 0.87
CA GLU A 16 3.62 10.65 -0.36
C GLU A 16 3.45 9.22 -0.86
N VAL A 17 3.55 8.22 0.01
CA VAL A 17 3.41 6.83 -0.42
C VAL A 17 1.97 6.45 -0.80
N ARG A 18 0.94 7.07 -0.20
CA ARG A 18 -0.45 6.88 -0.65
C ARG A 18 -0.68 7.45 -2.04
N GLU A 19 -0.10 8.60 -2.35
CA GLU A 19 -0.15 9.19 -3.69
C GLU A 19 0.54 8.29 -4.72
N ALA A 20 1.71 7.75 -4.37
CA ALA A 20 2.43 6.79 -5.20
C ALA A 20 1.58 5.55 -5.52
N LEU A 21 0.82 5.02 -4.56
CA LEU A 21 -0.06 3.86 -4.78
C LEU A 21 -1.14 4.13 -5.82
N VAL A 22 -1.74 5.32 -5.83
CA VAL A 22 -2.75 5.70 -6.84
C VAL A 22 -2.09 5.82 -8.21
N TRP A 23 -0.92 6.46 -8.27
CA TRP A 23 -0.15 6.59 -9.50
C TRP A 23 0.16 5.24 -10.16
N LYS A 24 0.33 4.15 -9.38
CA LYS A 24 0.53 2.79 -9.93
C LYS A 24 -0.59 2.30 -10.83
N LEU A 25 -1.75 2.95 -10.84
CA LEU A 25 -2.87 2.61 -11.71
C LEU A 25 -2.92 3.44 -13.01
N ASP A 26 -2.17 4.53 -13.08
CA ASP A 26 -2.25 5.49 -14.19
C ASP A 26 -1.83 4.85 -15.50
N GLY A 27 -2.60 5.10 -16.57
CA GLY A 27 -2.32 4.60 -17.91
C GLY A 27 -2.61 3.11 -18.14
N LEU A 28 -2.94 2.34 -17.11
CA LEU A 28 -3.29 0.92 -17.25
C LEU A 28 -4.77 0.70 -17.54
N SER A 29 -5.06 -0.33 -18.32
CA SER A 29 -6.42 -0.81 -18.59
C SER A 29 -7.09 -1.43 -17.37
N GLU A 30 -8.42 -1.57 -17.40
CA GLU A 30 -9.18 -2.27 -16.35
C GLU A 30 -8.71 -3.71 -16.13
N TYR A 31 -8.35 -4.40 -17.21
CA TYR A 31 -7.89 -5.77 -17.14
C TYR A 31 -6.53 -5.88 -16.42
N GLU A 32 -5.58 -5.00 -16.75
CA GLU A 32 -4.23 -5.04 -16.20
C GLU A 32 -4.20 -4.81 -14.68
N ILE A 33 -5.00 -3.87 -14.18
CA ILE A 33 -5.02 -3.57 -12.74
C ILE A 33 -5.76 -4.62 -11.90
N ARG A 34 -6.64 -5.43 -12.52
CA ARG A 34 -7.50 -6.43 -11.83
C ARG A 34 -6.97 -7.85 -11.93
N ARG A 35 -6.23 -8.18 -12.98
CA ARG A 35 -5.80 -9.56 -13.22
C ARG A 35 -4.76 -10.01 -12.18
N PRO A 36 -4.73 -11.30 -11.81
CA PRO A 36 -3.62 -11.88 -11.05
C PRO A 36 -2.26 -11.62 -11.73
N LEU A 37 -1.31 -11.09 -10.97
CA LEU A 37 0.09 -10.90 -11.40
C LEU A 37 1.07 -11.74 -10.57
N THR A 38 0.56 -12.50 -9.61
CA THR A 38 1.32 -13.47 -8.81
C THR A 38 0.54 -14.77 -8.68
N ALA A 39 1.21 -15.85 -8.25
CA ALA A 39 0.57 -17.15 -7.99
C ALA A 39 -0.50 -17.09 -6.89
N THR A 40 -0.49 -16.07 -6.03
CA THR A 40 -1.46 -15.85 -4.96
C THR A 40 -2.61 -14.92 -5.36
N GLY A 41 -2.65 -14.45 -6.62
CA GLY A 41 -3.73 -13.58 -7.09
C GLY A 41 -3.53 -12.09 -6.84
N THR A 42 -2.37 -11.66 -6.33
CA THR A 42 -2.11 -10.25 -6.03
C THR A 42 -2.19 -9.42 -7.31
N ASN A 43 -2.92 -8.30 -7.24
CA ASN A 43 -3.16 -7.39 -8.35
C ASN A 43 -3.16 -5.93 -7.84
N LEU A 44 -2.96 -4.96 -8.74
CA LEU A 44 -2.74 -3.56 -8.37
C LEU A 44 -3.98 -2.91 -7.71
N LEU A 45 -5.17 -3.13 -8.27
CA LEU A 45 -6.39 -2.52 -7.73
C LEU A 45 -6.76 -3.09 -6.35
N GLY A 46 -6.50 -4.37 -6.15
CA GLY A 46 -6.65 -5.07 -4.87
C GLY A 46 -5.75 -4.52 -3.77
N LEU A 47 -4.52 -4.11 -4.10
CA LEU A 47 -3.62 -3.45 -3.14
C LEU A 47 -4.18 -2.11 -2.67
N VAL A 48 -4.73 -1.31 -3.58
CA VAL A 48 -5.38 -0.02 -3.23
C VAL A 48 -6.61 -0.25 -2.35
N LYS A 49 -7.45 -1.23 -2.70
CA LYS A 49 -8.64 -1.59 -1.91
C LYS A 49 -8.27 -2.03 -0.49
N HIS A 50 -7.31 -2.94 -0.35
CA HIS A 50 -6.82 -3.40 0.94
C HIS A 50 -6.33 -2.25 1.82
N LEU A 51 -5.51 -1.34 1.27
CA LEU A 51 -5.00 -0.21 2.02
C LEU A 51 -6.10 0.81 2.39
N ALA A 52 -7.16 0.93 1.58
CA ALA A 52 -8.33 1.72 1.95
C ALA A 52 -9.00 1.15 3.21
N PHE A 53 -9.21 -0.16 3.25
CA PHE A 53 -9.88 -0.80 4.38
C PHE A 53 -9.01 -0.77 5.64
N SER A 54 -7.71 -1.08 5.49
CA SER A 54 -6.77 -1.05 6.61
C SER A 54 -6.68 0.34 7.26
N ASN A 55 -6.52 1.40 6.46
CA ASN A 55 -6.40 2.76 6.97
C ASN A 55 -7.70 3.27 7.61
N ALA A 56 -8.87 2.95 7.05
CA ALA A 56 -10.16 3.32 7.62
C ALA A 56 -10.34 2.71 9.03
N ARG A 57 -9.94 1.45 9.20
CA ARG A 57 -9.96 0.75 10.49
C ARG A 57 -8.98 1.35 11.49
N TYR A 58 -7.72 1.53 11.09
CA TYR A 58 -6.65 1.97 11.99
C TYR A 58 -6.75 3.43 12.42
N PHE A 59 -7.23 4.33 11.55
CA PHE A 59 -7.42 5.74 11.89
C PHE A 59 -8.85 6.09 12.29
N GLY A 60 -9.78 5.14 12.16
CA GLY A 60 -11.15 5.28 12.59
C GLY A 60 -11.42 4.54 13.91
N GLU A 61 -11.78 3.26 13.82
CA GLU A 61 -12.24 2.45 14.96
C GLU A 61 -11.24 2.43 16.15
N VAL A 62 -9.94 2.37 15.88
CA VAL A 62 -8.89 2.31 16.92
C VAL A 62 -8.85 3.56 17.81
N PHE A 63 -9.31 4.70 17.30
CA PHE A 63 -9.30 6.00 17.99
C PHE A 63 -10.71 6.55 18.26
N ASP A 64 -11.76 5.72 18.18
CA ASP A 64 -13.16 6.13 18.36
C ASP A 64 -13.59 7.25 17.37
N ARG A 65 -13.13 7.13 16.12
CA ARG A 65 -13.42 8.05 15.02
C ARG A 65 -13.93 7.29 13.79
N PRO A 66 -15.00 6.49 13.90
CA PRO A 66 -15.39 5.56 12.83
C PRO A 66 -15.52 6.25 11.46
N PHE A 67 -15.01 5.60 10.42
CA PHE A 67 -15.29 5.96 9.04
C PHE A 67 -16.72 5.51 8.67
N PRO A 68 -17.44 6.18 7.74
CA PRO A 68 -18.79 5.79 7.36
C PRO A 68 -18.93 4.30 6.97
N ASP A 69 -20.17 3.78 7.06
CA ASP A 69 -20.57 2.35 6.91
C ASP A 69 -20.22 1.68 5.55
N THR A 70 -19.45 2.34 4.70
CA THR A 70 -18.90 1.82 3.45
C THR A 70 -17.71 0.87 3.64
N VAL A 71 -17.10 0.85 4.82
CA VAL A 71 -15.98 -0.07 5.13
C VAL A 71 -16.45 -1.07 6.20
N PRO A 72 -16.22 -2.39 5.99
CA PRO A 72 -16.58 -3.39 6.99
C PRO A 72 -15.84 -3.18 8.31
N ARG A 73 -16.48 -3.58 9.41
CA ARG A 73 -15.84 -3.60 10.73
C ARG A 73 -14.78 -4.67 10.82
N TRP A 74 -13.81 -4.48 11.71
CA TRP A 74 -12.70 -5.44 11.90
C TRP A 74 -13.15 -6.87 12.27
N ASP A 75 -14.33 -7.02 12.88
CA ASP A 75 -14.90 -8.29 13.34
C ASP A 75 -15.81 -8.99 12.30
N ASP A 76 -15.96 -8.42 11.10
CA ASP A 76 -16.69 -9.03 9.99
C ASP A 76 -15.79 -9.88 9.09
N GLU A 77 -15.46 -11.10 9.55
CA GLU A 77 -14.55 -12.03 8.84
C GLU A 77 -14.94 -12.30 7.38
N ASP A 78 -16.23 -12.30 7.05
CA ASP A 78 -16.71 -12.56 5.70
C ASP A 78 -16.40 -11.39 4.75
N ALA A 79 -16.47 -10.16 5.25
CA ALA A 79 -16.17 -8.99 4.46
C ALA A 79 -14.67 -8.83 4.13
N TRP A 80 -13.78 -9.34 4.98
CA TRP A 80 -12.32 -9.31 4.75
C TRP A 80 -11.83 -10.33 3.72
N LYS A 81 -12.62 -11.37 3.39
CA LYS A 81 -12.24 -12.39 2.40
C LYS A 81 -11.99 -11.81 1.00
N ASN A 82 -12.59 -10.66 0.68
CA ASN A 82 -12.53 -10.04 -0.64
C ASN A 82 -11.87 -8.65 -0.63
N GLU A 83 -11.11 -8.30 0.41
CA GLU A 83 -10.46 -6.97 0.49
C GLU A 83 -9.28 -6.82 -0.49
N HIS A 84 -8.67 -7.94 -0.89
CA HIS A 84 -7.42 -7.96 -1.68
C HIS A 84 -7.65 -7.99 -3.20
N TRP A 85 -8.90 -7.87 -3.67
CA TRP A 85 -9.25 -7.85 -5.09
C TRP A 85 -10.59 -7.14 -5.32
N ALA A 86 -10.84 -6.74 -6.57
CA ALA A 86 -12.07 -6.06 -6.98
C ALA A 86 -12.98 -7.00 -7.78
N THR A 87 -14.25 -7.10 -7.38
CA THR A 87 -15.27 -7.85 -8.14
C THR A 87 -15.62 -7.14 -9.46
N GLU A 88 -16.30 -7.83 -10.37
CA GLU A 88 -16.83 -7.27 -11.62
C GLU A 88 -17.85 -6.13 -11.39
N HIS A 89 -18.41 -6.01 -10.19
CA HIS A 89 -19.38 -4.99 -9.81
C HIS A 89 -18.75 -3.77 -9.13
N GLU A 90 -17.48 -3.87 -8.73
CA GLU A 90 -16.72 -2.76 -8.15
C GLU A 90 -15.93 -2.07 -9.27
N THR A 91 -16.09 -0.75 -9.41
CA THR A 91 -15.37 0.06 -10.40
C THR A 91 -14.02 0.54 -9.83
N ARG A 92 -13.08 0.88 -10.72
CA ARG A 92 -11.82 1.53 -10.35
C ARG A 92 -12.11 2.82 -9.58
N GLU A 93 -13.05 3.62 -10.07
CA GLU A 93 -13.41 4.92 -9.52
C GLU A 93 -13.96 4.80 -8.09
N GLN A 94 -14.78 3.78 -7.81
CA GLN A 94 -15.28 3.52 -6.46
C GLN A 94 -14.15 3.18 -5.49
N ILE A 95 -13.23 2.30 -5.89
CA ILE A 95 -12.13 1.85 -5.02
C ILE A 95 -11.11 2.98 -4.80
N VAL A 96 -10.70 3.67 -5.87
CA VAL A 96 -9.77 4.81 -5.76
C VAL A 96 -10.41 5.97 -5.00
N GLY A 97 -11.69 6.26 -5.27
CA GLY A 97 -12.44 7.27 -4.53
C GLY A 97 -12.57 6.95 -3.04
N LEU A 98 -12.85 5.69 -2.69
CA LEU A 98 -12.84 5.24 -1.30
C LEU A 98 -11.45 5.42 -0.67
N TYR A 99 -10.39 5.01 -1.37
CA TYR A 99 -9.02 5.18 -0.88
C TYR A 99 -8.66 6.64 -0.60
N GLN A 100 -9.10 7.57 -1.46
CA GLN A 100 -8.92 9.01 -1.27
C GLN A 100 -9.72 9.55 -0.07
N LEU A 101 -10.99 9.18 0.07
CA LEU A 101 -11.83 9.58 1.21
C LEU A 101 -11.29 9.06 2.54
N VAL A 102 -10.83 7.81 2.56
CA VAL A 102 -10.13 7.25 3.72
C VAL A 102 -8.83 8.02 3.97
N GLY A 103 -8.13 8.42 2.91
CA GLY A 103 -6.94 9.24 3.02
C GLY A 103 -7.18 10.56 3.74
N GLU A 104 -8.25 11.27 3.37
CA GLU A 104 -8.71 12.50 4.03
C GLU A 104 -9.09 12.25 5.50
N HIS A 105 -9.76 11.13 5.78
CA HIS A 105 -10.12 10.73 7.14
C HIS A 105 -8.88 10.47 8.01
N THR A 106 -7.91 9.71 7.49
CA THR A 106 -6.61 9.48 8.14
C THR A 106 -5.92 10.80 8.46
N ASP A 107 -5.86 11.73 7.50
CA ASP A 107 -5.25 13.05 7.70
C ASP A 107 -5.96 13.85 8.80
N ALA A 108 -7.28 13.81 8.81
CA ALA A 108 -8.09 14.47 9.83
C ALA A 108 -7.86 13.88 11.23
N THR A 109 -7.77 12.55 11.34
CA THR A 109 -7.46 11.88 12.62
C THR A 109 -6.06 12.23 13.11
N ILE A 110 -5.04 12.15 12.25
CA ILE A 110 -3.67 12.50 12.62
C ILE A 110 -3.60 13.97 13.08
N LYS A 111 -4.20 14.91 12.35
CA LYS A 111 -4.22 16.32 12.72
C LYS A 111 -4.92 16.58 14.06
N ALA A 112 -6.04 15.89 14.32
CA ALA A 112 -6.86 16.12 15.50
C ALA A 112 -6.27 15.57 16.82
N LEU A 113 -5.41 14.56 16.76
CA LEU A 113 -4.92 13.84 17.93
C LEU A 113 -3.45 14.16 18.24
N ALA A 114 -3.08 14.18 19.51
CA ALA A 114 -1.66 14.20 19.91
C ALA A 114 -0.98 12.87 19.50
N ILE A 115 0.34 12.90 19.25
CA ILE A 115 1.08 11.69 18.82
C ILE A 115 1.02 10.55 19.86
N ASP A 116 0.79 10.89 21.13
CA ASP A 116 0.63 9.98 22.26
C ASP A 116 -0.85 9.73 22.65
N ALA A 117 -1.80 10.12 21.80
CA ALA A 117 -3.22 9.82 22.00
C ALA A 117 -3.42 8.30 22.10
N PRO A 118 -4.18 7.81 23.09
CA PRO A 118 -4.40 6.38 23.28
C PRO A 118 -5.32 5.82 22.18
N GLY A 119 -5.02 4.60 21.74
CA GLY A 119 -5.90 3.80 20.89
C GLY A 119 -5.92 2.34 21.35
N PHE A 120 -6.82 1.55 20.76
CA PHE A 120 -6.97 0.13 21.08
C PHE A 120 -7.10 -0.74 19.82
N VAL A 121 -6.19 -1.71 19.67
CA VAL A 121 -6.13 -2.64 18.54
C VAL A 121 -6.33 -4.08 19.04
N PRO A 122 -7.56 -4.62 19.03
CA PRO A 122 -7.88 -5.89 19.70
C PRO A 122 -7.15 -7.12 19.15
N TRP A 123 -6.70 -7.09 17.88
CA TRP A 123 -5.97 -8.19 17.24
C TRP A 123 -4.45 -8.11 17.40
N TRP A 124 -3.91 -7.10 18.10
CA TRP A 124 -2.47 -7.00 18.34
C TRP A 124 -2.06 -7.65 19.67
N PRO A 125 -0.84 -8.23 19.75
CA PRO A 125 -0.32 -8.79 21.00
C PRO A 125 -0.13 -7.73 22.10
N ARG A 126 0.06 -6.46 21.71
CA ARG A 126 0.07 -5.28 22.59
C ARG A 126 -1.05 -4.35 22.14
N PRO A 127 -2.29 -4.55 22.64
CA PRO A 127 -3.48 -3.91 22.06
C PRO A 127 -3.65 -2.45 22.46
N HIS A 128 -3.11 -2.03 23.61
CA HIS A 128 -3.06 -0.62 23.98
C HIS A 128 -1.91 0.07 23.25
N VAL A 129 -2.28 0.98 22.35
CA VAL A 129 -1.34 1.65 21.45
C VAL A 129 -1.45 3.16 21.61
N LYS A 130 -0.48 3.87 21.03
CA LYS A 130 -0.53 5.31 20.80
C LYS A 130 -0.70 5.60 19.31
N LEU A 131 -1.15 6.80 18.95
CA LEU A 131 -1.19 7.26 17.55
C LEU A 131 0.15 7.01 16.84
N PHE A 132 1.27 7.28 17.52
CA PHE A 132 2.61 6.95 17.03
C PHE A 132 2.73 5.50 16.52
N ASN A 133 2.27 4.50 17.29
CA ASN A 133 2.39 3.10 16.92
C ASN A 133 1.58 2.78 15.66
N VAL A 134 0.40 3.40 15.52
CA VAL A 134 -0.48 3.19 14.36
C VAL A 134 0.06 3.89 13.12
N MET A 135 0.62 5.11 13.25
CA MET A 135 1.28 5.81 12.14
C MET A 135 2.47 5.01 11.60
N VAL A 136 3.34 4.50 12.47
CA VAL A 136 4.47 3.64 12.08
C VAL A 136 3.99 2.36 11.39
N HIS A 137 2.93 1.74 11.90
CA HIS A 137 2.35 0.54 11.30
C HIS A 137 1.79 0.82 9.91
N SER A 138 0.94 1.84 9.76
CA SER A 138 0.32 2.21 8.49
C SER A 138 1.37 2.61 7.44
N LEU A 139 2.41 3.37 7.83
CA LEU A 139 3.53 3.69 6.93
C LEU A 139 4.26 2.42 6.49
N SER A 140 4.55 1.50 7.42
CA SER A 140 5.25 0.23 7.12
C SER A 140 4.41 -0.69 6.21
N GLU A 141 3.10 -0.74 6.42
CA GLU A 141 2.16 -1.50 5.59
C GLU A 141 2.06 -0.89 4.18
N THR A 142 1.84 0.42 4.10
CA THR A 142 1.67 1.13 2.83
C THR A 142 2.94 1.07 1.98
N THR A 143 4.11 1.30 2.57
CA THR A 143 5.41 1.19 1.87
C THR A 143 5.72 -0.23 1.42
N ARG A 144 5.39 -1.26 2.23
CA ARG A 144 5.51 -2.66 1.80
C ARG A 144 4.65 -2.95 0.57
N HIS A 145 3.40 -2.49 0.57
CA HIS A 145 2.51 -2.67 -0.58
C HIS A 145 2.87 -1.79 -1.77
N ALA A 146 3.50 -0.63 -1.57
CA ALA A 146 4.09 0.17 -2.65
C ALA A 146 5.21 -0.62 -3.36
N GLY A 147 6.10 -1.26 -2.60
CA GLY A 147 7.13 -2.13 -3.16
C GLY A 147 6.57 -3.38 -3.85
N HIS A 148 5.47 -3.95 -3.36
CA HIS A 148 4.75 -4.99 -4.13
C HIS A 148 4.23 -4.41 -5.45
N ALA A 149 3.59 -3.24 -5.42
CA ALA A 149 3.05 -2.59 -6.61
C ALA A 149 4.14 -2.22 -7.62
N ASP A 150 5.37 -1.91 -7.20
CA ASP A 150 6.53 -1.76 -8.09
C ASP A 150 6.75 -3.02 -8.92
N ILE A 151 6.90 -4.18 -8.26
CA ILE A 151 7.17 -5.46 -8.95
C ILE A 151 5.99 -5.87 -9.85
N LEU A 152 4.76 -5.54 -9.47
CA LEU A 152 3.58 -5.80 -10.30
C LEU A 152 3.54 -4.89 -11.53
N ARG A 153 3.85 -3.60 -11.35
CA ARG A 153 3.80 -2.61 -12.43
C ARG A 153 4.94 -2.81 -13.42
N GLU A 154 6.13 -3.15 -12.93
CA GLU A 154 7.29 -3.52 -13.75
C GLU A 154 6.95 -4.59 -14.78
N GLN A 155 6.16 -5.60 -14.40
CA GLN A 155 5.74 -6.69 -15.29
C GLN A 155 4.73 -6.28 -16.38
N LEU A 156 4.10 -5.12 -16.25
CA LEU A 156 3.09 -4.62 -17.20
C LEU A 156 3.72 -3.71 -18.24
N ASP A 157 4.46 -2.70 -17.79
CA ASP A 157 5.03 -1.65 -18.66
C ASP A 157 6.41 -1.16 -18.23
N GLY A 158 7.03 -1.80 -17.25
CA GLY A 158 8.36 -1.43 -16.75
C GLY A 158 8.40 -0.19 -15.86
N ALA A 159 7.26 0.42 -15.50
CA ALA A 159 7.24 1.59 -14.62
C ALA A 159 7.38 1.19 -13.13
N VAL A 160 8.20 1.92 -12.36
CA VAL A 160 8.45 1.71 -10.92
C VAL A 160 8.70 3.06 -10.21
N GLY A 161 8.69 3.06 -8.87
CA GLY A 161 9.03 4.23 -8.05
C GLY A 161 7.81 4.96 -7.47
N MET A 162 7.91 6.27 -7.30
CA MET A 162 6.90 7.06 -6.59
C MET A 162 5.98 7.87 -7.52
N ASP A 163 6.42 8.15 -8.76
CA ASP A 163 5.71 8.99 -9.72
C ASP A 163 6.17 8.72 -11.17
N GLN A 164 5.55 9.41 -12.14
CA GLN A 164 5.94 9.33 -13.56
C GLN A 164 7.40 9.79 -13.82
N GLY A 165 7.97 10.57 -12.90
CA GLY A 165 9.34 11.09 -12.99
C GLY A 165 10.39 10.12 -12.47
N SER A 166 10.00 8.98 -11.88
CA SER A 166 10.88 8.00 -11.29
C SER A 166 11.66 7.24 -12.36
N LYS A 167 12.86 7.75 -12.69
CA LYS A 167 13.70 7.30 -13.81
C LYS A 167 14.36 5.92 -13.64
N ALA A 168 14.09 5.18 -12.56
CA ALA A 168 14.98 4.09 -12.13
C ALA A 168 15.18 2.97 -13.17
N LEU A 169 14.18 2.69 -14.03
CA LEU A 169 14.30 1.71 -15.11
C LEU A 169 14.46 2.32 -16.52
N HIS A 170 14.23 3.63 -16.67
CA HIS A 170 14.14 4.29 -17.98
C HIS A 170 15.49 4.71 -18.59
N GLY A 171 16.63 4.39 -17.95
CA GLY A 171 17.96 4.74 -18.44
C GLY A 171 18.62 3.72 -19.37
N HIS A 172 18.07 2.51 -19.46
CA HIS A 172 18.66 1.36 -20.15
C HIS A 172 17.65 0.68 -21.08
N ASP A 173 18.13 0.10 -22.19
CA ASP A 173 17.32 -0.63 -23.16
C ASP A 173 17.13 -2.11 -22.78
N SER A 174 16.34 -2.84 -23.57
CA SER A 174 16.07 -4.27 -23.34
C SER A 174 17.33 -5.13 -23.42
N GLU A 175 18.27 -4.81 -24.32
CA GLU A 175 19.52 -5.56 -24.47
C GLU A 175 20.38 -5.48 -23.21
N TYR A 176 20.48 -4.30 -22.59
CA TYR A 176 21.16 -4.13 -21.32
C TYR A 176 20.55 -5.01 -20.23
N TRP A 177 19.22 -5.00 -20.10
CA TRP A 177 18.53 -5.78 -19.06
C TRP A 177 18.65 -7.29 -19.28
N GLU A 178 18.57 -7.76 -20.53
CA GLU A 178 18.80 -9.17 -20.87
C GLU A 178 20.22 -9.61 -20.49
N ALA A 179 21.24 -8.79 -20.81
CA ALA A 179 22.63 -9.07 -20.46
C ALA A 179 22.84 -9.11 -18.94
N GLN A 180 22.22 -8.16 -18.22
CA GLN A 180 22.27 -8.08 -16.76
C GLN A 180 21.61 -9.32 -16.11
N CYS A 181 20.41 -9.71 -16.56
CA CYS A 181 19.73 -10.92 -16.08
C CYS A 181 20.55 -12.18 -16.36
N ALA A 182 21.13 -12.31 -17.56
CA ALA A 182 21.97 -13.46 -17.90
C ALA A 182 23.24 -13.54 -17.03
N MET A 183 23.82 -12.40 -16.65
CA MET A 183 24.95 -12.35 -15.72
C MET A 183 24.55 -12.83 -14.33
N ILE A 184 23.43 -12.32 -13.78
CA ILE A 184 22.92 -12.71 -12.46
C ILE A 184 22.62 -14.21 -12.42
N GLU A 185 21.99 -14.74 -13.46
CA GLU A 185 21.65 -16.16 -13.59
C GLU A 185 22.89 -17.06 -13.61
N ARG A 186 23.94 -16.67 -14.35
CA ARG A 186 25.21 -17.41 -14.35
C ARG A 186 25.84 -17.44 -12.96
N ALA A 187 25.84 -16.32 -12.24
CA ALA A 187 26.37 -16.24 -10.89
C ALA A 187 25.58 -17.13 -9.92
N ALA A 188 24.25 -17.13 -10.01
CA ALA A 188 23.38 -17.97 -9.17
C ALA A 188 23.64 -19.47 -9.39
N ARG A 189 23.78 -19.92 -10.65
CA ARG A 189 24.09 -21.32 -10.99
C ARG A 189 25.48 -21.75 -10.51
N ALA A 190 26.48 -20.87 -10.63
CA ALA A 190 27.82 -21.15 -10.15
C ALA A 190 27.84 -21.33 -8.63
N ALA A 191 27.12 -20.49 -7.89
CA ALA A 191 27.02 -20.59 -6.43
C ALA A 191 26.34 -21.90 -5.96
N ASP A 192 25.31 -22.36 -6.68
CA ASP A 192 24.65 -23.64 -6.39
C ASP A 192 25.57 -24.84 -6.65
N SER A 193 26.37 -24.78 -7.72
CA SER A 193 27.32 -25.84 -8.08
C SER A 193 28.52 -25.96 -7.13
N MET A 194 28.71 -24.99 -6.22
CA MET A 194 29.76 -24.99 -5.20
C MET A 194 29.32 -25.60 -3.86
N ARG A 195 28.04 -25.98 -3.72
CA ARG A 195 27.52 -26.71 -2.55
C ARG A 195 27.70 -28.21 -2.71
#